data_AF-A0A6G8U8M0-F1
#
_entry.id   AF-A0A6G8U8M0-F1
#
_cell.length_a   1.000
_cell.length_b   1.000
_cell.length_c   1.000
_cell.angle_alpha   90.00
_cell.angle_beta   90.00
_cell.angle_gamma   90.00
#
_symmetry.space_group_name_H-M   'P 1'
#
loop_
_entity.id
_entity.type
_entity.pdbx_description
1 polymer ?
#
loop_
_entity_poly.entity_id
_entity_poly.type
_entity_poly.pdbx_seq_one_letter_code
_entity_poly.pdbx_strand_id
1 'polypeptide(L)'
;MRLALYTGIILAGGFTCLTPALAADPTGDWRVADGVANIRVAQCSGSMWGAVSWEKQPGGRDENNPDASKKNRPTLGMATLIDMKKKPGVDQWEGQVYNAKDGQLYSATITPAGPDQLEIKGCVMGFLCGGETWTRVGPPIPLSSANAIAKGAPKSTGAAPKAPATTGATAPAPAPAAPKAAAKPGQKGADQVGDICLLPEIAGFAH
;
A
#
# COMPACT_ATOMS: atom_id res chain seq x y z
N MET A 1 -32.71 71.42 -9.39
CA MET A 1 -31.70 70.39 -9.71
C MET A 1 -30.93 70.08 -8.43
N ARG A 2 -31.25 68.98 -7.73
CA ARG A 2 -30.58 68.58 -6.48
C ARG A 2 -29.72 67.35 -6.78
N LEU A 3 -28.39 67.50 -6.70
CA LEU A 3 -27.44 66.40 -6.85
C LEU A 3 -27.42 65.58 -5.55
N ALA A 4 -27.74 64.29 -5.65
CA ALA A 4 -27.55 63.32 -4.58
C ALA A 4 -26.17 62.66 -4.75
N LEU A 5 -25.31 62.79 -3.75
CA LEU A 5 -24.03 62.09 -3.68
C LEU A 5 -24.24 60.75 -2.98
N TYR A 6 -24.04 59.65 -3.70
CA TYR A 6 -24.05 58.29 -3.15
C TYR A 6 -22.61 57.87 -2.79
N THR A 7 -22.35 57.67 -1.50
CA THR A 7 -21.09 57.12 -0.99
C THR A 7 -21.15 55.59 -1.03
N GLY A 8 -20.41 54.98 -1.95
CA GLY A 8 -20.30 53.51 -2.07
C GLY A 8 -19.32 52.95 -1.03
N ILE A 9 -19.80 52.09 -0.15
CA ILE A 9 -18.98 51.26 0.74
C ILE A 9 -18.39 50.12 -0.10
N ILE A 10 -17.08 50.13 -0.34
CA ILE A 10 -16.34 49.02 -0.95
C ILE A 10 -16.02 48.02 0.15
N LEU A 11 -16.82 46.94 0.26
CA LEU A 11 -16.41 45.75 1.01
C LEU A 11 -15.39 44.97 0.17
N ALA A 12 -14.11 45.12 0.49
CA ALA A 12 -13.05 44.25 0.00
C ALA A 12 -13.16 42.87 0.70
N GLY A 13 -13.92 41.95 0.10
CA GLY A 13 -13.99 40.56 0.54
C GLY A 13 -12.65 39.86 0.29
N GLY A 14 -11.90 39.59 1.35
CA GLY A 14 -10.67 38.81 1.30
C GLY A 14 -10.96 37.37 0.87
N PHE A 15 -10.50 37.00 -0.31
CA PHE A 15 -10.45 35.61 -0.77
C PHE A 15 -9.33 34.89 0.01
N THR A 16 -9.66 34.25 1.12
CA THR A 16 -8.76 33.27 1.75
C THR A 16 -8.79 31.99 0.93
N CYS A 17 -7.72 31.72 0.18
CA CYS A 17 -7.48 30.43 -0.45
C CYS A 17 -7.35 29.35 0.65
N LEU A 18 -8.41 28.58 0.87
CA LEU A 18 -8.33 27.32 1.61
C LEU A 18 -7.60 26.30 0.74
N THR A 19 -6.31 26.11 0.98
CA THR A 19 -5.60 24.94 0.47
C THR A 19 -6.14 23.71 1.21
N PRO A 20 -6.75 22.73 0.52
CA PRO A 20 -7.16 21.50 1.19
C PRO A 20 -5.90 20.81 1.73
N ALA A 21 -5.89 20.55 3.04
CA ALA A 21 -4.90 19.67 3.64
C ALA A 21 -5.16 18.26 3.08
N LEU A 22 -4.29 17.79 2.19
CA LEU A 22 -4.32 16.41 1.73
C LEU A 22 -3.94 15.51 2.91
N ALA A 23 -4.90 14.72 3.39
CA ALA A 23 -4.64 13.66 4.36
C ALA A 23 -3.51 12.76 3.84
N ALA A 24 -2.53 12.46 4.69
CA ALA A 24 -1.43 11.59 4.32
C ALA A 24 -1.96 10.17 4.06
N ASP A 25 -1.55 9.61 2.93
CA ASP A 25 -2.02 8.30 2.48
C ASP A 25 -1.16 7.17 3.09
N PRO A 26 -1.75 6.32 3.95
CA PRO A 26 -1.05 5.20 4.56
C PRO A 26 -0.78 4.03 3.59
N THR A 27 -1.33 4.03 2.37
CA THR A 27 -1.09 2.95 1.41
C THR A 27 0.34 3.01 0.82
N GLY A 28 0.85 1.85 0.41
CA GLY A 28 2.19 1.68 -0.16
C GLY A 28 3.07 0.71 0.64
N ASP A 29 4.35 0.65 0.31
CA ASP A 29 5.32 -0.21 0.99
C ASP A 29 6.09 0.57 2.07
N TRP A 30 6.16 -0.04 3.25
CA TRP A 30 6.71 0.57 4.46
C TRP A 30 7.75 -0.35 5.08
N ARG A 31 8.95 0.17 5.33
CA ARG A 31 9.99 -0.54 6.06
C ARG A 31 9.75 -0.39 7.55
N VAL A 32 9.69 -1.51 8.26
CA VAL A 32 9.55 -1.54 9.72
C VAL A 32 10.75 -0.90 10.42
N ALA A 33 10.60 -0.48 11.68
CA ALA A 33 11.59 0.36 12.35
C ALA A 33 12.99 -0.28 12.47
N ASP A 34 13.05 -1.60 12.70
CA ASP A 34 14.32 -2.36 12.77
C ASP A 34 14.88 -2.76 11.40
N GLY A 35 14.15 -2.46 10.32
CA GLY A 35 14.56 -2.71 8.94
C GLY A 35 14.61 -4.19 8.53
N VAL A 36 13.98 -5.11 9.26
CA VAL A 36 14.03 -6.55 8.91
C VAL A 36 12.98 -6.96 7.87
N ALA A 37 11.95 -6.14 7.65
CA ALA A 37 10.87 -6.41 6.72
C ALA A 37 10.33 -5.12 6.08
N ASN A 38 9.66 -5.29 4.94
CA ASN A 38 8.75 -4.30 4.40
C ASN A 38 7.31 -4.85 4.47
N ILE A 39 6.37 -3.98 4.82
CA ILE A 39 4.94 -4.26 4.84
C ILE A 39 4.29 -3.46 3.71
N ARG A 40 3.63 -4.13 2.78
CA ARG A 40 2.74 -3.48 1.83
C ARG A 40 1.40 -3.25 2.49
N VAL A 41 0.91 -2.02 2.42
CA VAL A 41 -0.38 -1.58 2.96
C VAL A 41 -1.31 -1.21 1.81
N ALA A 42 -2.53 -1.75 1.84
CA ALA A 42 -3.56 -1.47 0.84
C ALA A 42 -4.96 -1.47 1.48
N GLN A 43 -5.91 -0.84 0.79
CA GLN A 43 -7.32 -0.92 1.16
C GLN A 43 -7.97 -2.12 0.47
N CYS A 44 -8.42 -3.09 1.27
CA CYS A 44 -9.06 -4.32 0.80
C CYS A 44 -10.43 -4.43 1.45
N SER A 45 -11.48 -4.51 0.62
CA SER A 45 -12.87 -4.71 1.07
C SER A 45 -13.36 -3.72 2.13
N GLY A 46 -12.96 -2.45 2.03
CA GLY A 46 -13.40 -1.36 2.92
C GLY A 46 -12.54 -1.14 4.17
N SER A 47 -11.66 -2.09 4.50
CA SER A 47 -10.68 -1.95 5.58
C SER A 47 -9.26 -1.83 5.03
N MET A 48 -8.35 -1.32 5.85
CA MET A 48 -6.94 -1.30 5.53
C MET A 48 -6.25 -2.56 6.04
N TRP A 49 -5.39 -3.12 5.19
CA TRP A 49 -4.65 -4.35 5.45
C TRP A 49 -3.18 -4.13 5.15
N GLY A 50 -2.34 -4.94 5.75
CA GLY A 50 -0.91 -4.92 5.49
C GLY A 50 -0.32 -6.31 5.54
N ALA A 51 0.51 -6.65 4.56
CA ALA A 51 1.19 -7.95 4.48
C ALA A 51 2.69 -7.78 4.24
N VAL A 52 3.49 -8.73 4.72
CA VAL A 52 4.95 -8.72 4.50
C VAL A 52 5.23 -8.82 3.00
N SER A 53 5.79 -7.77 2.40
CA SER A 53 6.11 -7.70 0.96
C SER A 53 7.57 -8.00 0.65
N TRP A 54 8.45 -7.91 1.66
CA TRP A 54 9.86 -8.20 1.55
C TRP A 54 10.47 -8.51 2.93
N GLU A 55 11.50 -9.34 2.93
CA GLU A 55 12.25 -9.74 4.13
C GLU A 55 13.74 -9.55 3.91
N LYS A 56 14.44 -9.02 4.93
CA LYS A 56 15.90 -8.92 4.91
C LYS A 56 16.55 -10.30 4.85
N GLN A 57 15.95 -11.29 5.50
CA GLN A 57 16.35 -12.70 5.45
C GLN A 57 15.16 -13.51 4.94
N PRO A 58 15.12 -13.84 3.63
CA PRO A 58 14.00 -14.57 3.04
C PRO A 58 13.85 -15.99 3.59
N GLY A 59 12.59 -16.45 3.63
CA GLY A 59 12.27 -17.85 3.98
C GLY A 59 11.89 -18.03 5.44
N GLY A 60 11.51 -16.94 6.12
CA GLY A 60 10.98 -17.00 7.48
C GLY A 60 9.69 -17.82 7.56
N ARG A 61 9.43 -18.34 8.76
CA ARG A 61 8.23 -19.10 9.10
C ARG A 61 7.64 -18.57 10.40
N ASP A 62 6.35 -18.78 10.56
CA ASP A 62 5.60 -18.32 11.72
C ASP A 62 5.76 -19.22 12.95
N GLU A 63 7.00 -19.54 13.32
CA GLU A 63 7.34 -20.60 14.28
C GLU A 63 6.76 -20.38 15.68
N ASN A 64 6.53 -19.12 16.05
CA ASN A 64 5.98 -18.71 17.34
C ASN A 64 4.45 -18.71 17.39
N ASN A 65 3.76 -19.05 16.30
CA ASN A 65 2.30 -19.03 16.29
C ASN A 65 1.72 -19.95 17.39
N PRO A 66 0.79 -19.47 18.24
CA PRO A 66 0.16 -20.31 19.25
C PRO A 66 -0.67 -21.45 18.64
N ASP A 67 -1.17 -21.29 17.42
CA ASP A 67 -1.81 -22.34 16.64
C ASP A 67 -0.76 -23.18 15.91
N ALA A 68 -0.61 -24.43 16.34
CA ALA A 68 0.36 -25.36 15.78
C ALA A 68 0.20 -25.58 14.26
N SER A 69 -1.02 -25.45 13.73
CA SER A 69 -1.28 -25.62 12.29
C SER A 69 -0.69 -24.47 11.45
N LYS A 70 -0.44 -23.31 12.06
CA LYS A 70 0.06 -22.11 11.39
C LYS A 70 1.57 -21.98 11.48
N LYS A 71 2.25 -22.74 12.34
CA LYS A 71 3.70 -22.60 12.60
C LYS A 71 4.61 -22.75 11.37
N ASN A 72 4.15 -23.44 10.35
CA ASN A 72 4.91 -23.70 9.12
C ASN A 72 4.57 -22.77 7.97
N ARG A 73 3.64 -21.82 8.14
CA ARG A 73 3.29 -20.89 7.07
C ARG A 73 4.45 -19.91 6.80
N PRO A 74 4.70 -19.53 5.54
CA PRO A 74 5.67 -18.49 5.22
C PRO A 74 5.31 -17.16 5.87
N THR A 75 6.31 -16.42 6.34
CA THR A 75 6.12 -15.04 6.81
C THR A 75 5.99 -14.06 5.65
N LEU A 76 6.60 -14.34 4.50
CA LEU A 76 6.39 -13.57 3.27
C LEU A 76 4.93 -13.71 2.80
N GLY A 77 4.28 -12.57 2.53
CA GLY A 77 2.86 -12.50 2.20
C GLY A 77 1.95 -12.58 3.43
N MET A 78 2.48 -12.74 4.63
CA MET A 78 1.65 -12.87 5.83
C MET A 78 1.01 -11.54 6.23
N ALA A 79 -0.29 -11.55 6.51
CA ALA A 79 -1.04 -10.44 7.05
C ALA A 79 -0.51 -10.05 8.43
N THR A 80 -0.02 -8.83 8.52
CA THR A 80 0.55 -8.20 9.71
C THR A 80 -0.42 -7.15 10.25
N LEU A 81 -0.99 -6.28 9.39
CA LEU A 81 -2.03 -5.32 9.76
C LEU A 81 -3.39 -5.87 9.31
N ILE A 82 -4.32 -5.99 10.26
CA ILE A 82 -5.53 -6.80 10.12
C ILE A 82 -6.76 -5.93 10.40
N ASP A 83 -7.68 -5.89 9.43
CA ASP A 83 -8.99 -5.20 9.50
C ASP A 83 -8.92 -3.78 10.09
N MET A 84 -7.99 -2.96 9.60
CA MET A 84 -7.75 -1.62 10.14
C MET A 84 -8.81 -0.65 9.57
N LYS A 85 -9.80 -0.29 10.38
CA LYS A 85 -10.95 0.55 10.01
C LYS A 85 -10.67 2.02 10.23
N LYS A 86 -11.00 2.85 9.24
CA LYS A 86 -10.86 4.31 9.35
C LYS A 86 -11.73 4.85 10.49
N LYS A 87 -11.14 5.63 11.40
CA LYS A 87 -11.90 6.37 12.40
C LYS A 87 -12.57 7.59 11.77
N PRO A 88 -13.85 7.86 12.07
CA PRO A 88 -14.52 9.06 11.60
C PRO A 88 -13.83 10.34 12.09
N GLY A 89 -13.63 11.30 11.19
CA GLY A 89 -13.17 12.65 11.52
C GLY A 89 -11.69 12.80 11.88
N VAL A 90 -10.89 11.73 11.82
CA VAL A 90 -9.43 11.80 12.11
C VAL A 90 -8.63 10.93 11.15
N ASP A 91 -7.35 11.27 10.94
CA ASP A 91 -6.43 10.47 10.13
C ASP A 91 -5.82 9.30 10.90
N GLN A 92 -6.69 8.38 11.33
CA GLN A 92 -6.32 7.19 12.08
C GLN A 92 -7.17 5.99 11.69
N TRP A 93 -6.58 4.81 11.74
CA TRP A 93 -7.26 3.53 11.54
C TRP A 93 -7.06 2.64 12.77
N GLU A 94 -8.06 1.84 13.12
CA GLU A 94 -8.05 0.92 14.27
C GLU A 94 -8.36 -0.50 13.84
N GLY A 95 -7.62 -1.46 14.39
CA GLY A 95 -7.78 -2.88 14.10
C GLY A 95 -6.79 -3.69 14.91
N GLN A 96 -6.10 -4.63 14.27
CA GLN A 96 -5.13 -5.50 14.95
C GLN A 96 -3.80 -5.58 14.20
N VAL A 97 -2.73 -5.83 14.95
CA VAL A 97 -1.42 -6.19 14.40
C VAL A 97 -0.98 -7.55 14.92
N TYR A 98 -0.56 -8.43 14.01
CA TYR A 98 0.05 -9.71 14.34
C TYR A 98 1.58 -9.58 14.30
N ASN A 99 2.28 -10.04 15.34
CA ASN A 99 3.73 -10.07 15.39
C ASN A 99 4.25 -11.51 15.36
N ALA A 100 4.86 -11.93 14.25
CA ALA A 100 5.42 -13.27 14.10
C ALA A 100 6.57 -13.58 15.07
N LYS A 101 7.24 -12.54 15.61
CA LYS A 101 8.38 -12.70 16.51
C LYS A 101 7.98 -13.22 17.89
N ASP A 102 6.77 -12.90 18.34
CA ASP A 102 6.24 -13.32 19.64
C ASP A 102 4.94 -14.15 19.51
N GLY A 103 4.39 -14.27 18.29
CA GLY A 103 3.18 -15.01 18.01
C GLY A 103 1.89 -14.33 18.47
N GLN A 104 1.95 -13.06 18.89
CA GLN A 104 0.84 -12.36 19.53
C GLN A 104 0.09 -11.44 18.57
N LEU A 105 -1.16 -11.19 18.95
CA LEU A 105 -2.07 -10.26 18.28
C LEU A 105 -2.35 -9.09 19.24
N TYR A 106 -2.19 -7.87 18.76
CA TYR A 106 -2.37 -6.66 19.55
C TYR A 106 -3.46 -5.79 18.94
N SER A 107 -4.27 -5.13 19.77
CA SER A 107 -5.11 -4.03 19.30
C SER A 107 -4.20 -2.90 18.83
N ALA A 108 -4.43 -2.38 17.64
CA ALA A 108 -3.48 -1.49 17.00
C ALA A 108 -4.13 -0.29 16.33
N THR A 109 -3.32 0.76 16.15
CA THR A 109 -3.66 1.94 15.36
C THR A 109 -2.62 2.21 14.28
N ILE A 110 -3.09 2.71 13.13
CA ILE A 110 -2.25 3.32 12.10
C ILE A 110 -2.51 4.83 12.13
N THR A 111 -1.45 5.63 12.21
CA THR A 111 -1.51 7.09 12.13
C THR A 111 -0.44 7.58 11.15
N PRO A 112 -0.80 8.15 9.99
CA PRO A 112 0.14 8.85 9.13
C PRO A 112 0.77 10.04 9.86
N ALA A 113 2.10 10.04 9.97
CA ALA A 113 2.87 11.10 10.64
C ALA A 113 3.61 12.02 9.64
N GLY A 114 3.30 11.88 8.36
CA GLY A 114 3.89 12.63 7.25
C GLY A 114 3.78 11.85 5.94
N PRO A 115 4.33 12.37 4.83
CA PRO A 115 4.31 11.67 3.54
C PRO A 115 5.06 10.34 3.58
N ASP A 116 6.14 10.26 4.36
CA ASP A 116 7.07 9.12 4.40
C ASP A 116 7.20 8.46 5.77
N GLN A 117 6.29 8.77 6.71
CA GLN A 117 6.26 8.22 8.05
C GLN A 117 4.88 7.67 8.40
N LEU A 118 4.84 6.42 8.85
CA LEU A 118 3.64 5.75 9.31
C LEU A 118 3.84 5.26 10.74
N GLU A 119 3.04 5.75 11.67
CA GLU A 119 3.10 5.32 13.05
C GLU A 119 2.17 4.14 13.28
N ILE A 120 2.71 3.04 13.81
CA ILE A 120 1.98 1.86 14.22
C ILE A 120 2.09 1.75 15.73
N LYS A 121 0.96 1.80 16.45
CA LYS A 121 0.91 1.56 17.90
C LYS A 121 0.11 0.33 18.19
N GLY A 122 0.67 -0.60 18.95
CA GLY A 122 0.00 -1.81 19.44
C GLY A 122 -0.11 -1.79 20.96
N CYS A 123 -1.25 -2.22 21.50
CA CYS A 123 -1.47 -2.32 22.94
C CYS A 123 -1.89 -3.74 23.34
N VAL A 124 -1.24 -4.27 24.38
CA VAL A 124 -1.70 -5.51 25.03
C VAL A 124 -2.89 -5.15 25.92
N MET A 125 -4.06 -5.70 25.59
CA MET A 125 -5.29 -5.55 26.39
C MET A 125 -5.66 -4.07 26.71
N GLY A 126 -5.21 -3.14 25.87
CA GLY A 126 -5.50 -1.69 25.97
C GLY A 126 -4.69 -0.89 27.01
N PHE A 127 -3.73 -1.49 27.73
CA PHE A 127 -3.02 -0.77 28.81
C PHE A 127 -1.48 -0.72 28.65
N LEU A 128 -0.85 -1.77 28.12
CA LEU A 128 0.59 -1.76 27.79
C LEU A 128 0.77 -1.51 26.30
N CYS A 129 1.04 -0.26 25.94
CA CYS A 129 1.19 0.16 24.56
C CYS A 129 2.66 0.37 24.18
N GLY A 130 3.04 -0.17 23.03
CA GLY A 130 4.29 0.13 22.34
C GLY A 130 3.99 0.62 20.93
N GLY A 131 4.98 1.15 20.24
CA GLY A 131 4.80 1.55 18.85
C GLY A 131 6.11 1.69 18.10
N GLU A 132 5.98 1.69 16.79
CA GLU A 132 7.05 1.86 15.82
C GLU A 132 6.67 2.94 14.81
N THR A 133 7.66 3.67 14.33
CA THR A 133 7.50 4.53 13.15
C THR A 133 8.15 3.83 11.97
N TRP A 134 7.33 3.48 10.99
CA TRP A 134 7.78 2.88 9.76
C TRP A 134 8.12 3.96 8.74
N THR A 135 9.08 3.64 7.88
CA THR A 135 9.59 4.56 6.86
C THR A 135 9.16 4.11 5.47
N ARG A 136 8.70 5.03 4.64
CA ARG A 136 8.27 4.68 3.28
C ARG A 136 9.45 4.13 2.46
N VAL A 137 9.22 3.04 1.73
CA VAL A 137 10.16 2.54 0.73
C VAL A 137 9.84 3.26 -0.58
N GLY A 138 10.72 4.16 -1.03
CA GLY A 138 10.46 5.05 -2.17
C GLY A 138 10.61 4.39 -3.54
N PRO A 139 10.37 5.15 -4.64
CA PRO A 139 9.06 5.65 -5.08
C PRO A 139 8.09 4.47 -5.33
N PRO A 140 6.77 4.67 -5.56
CA PRO A 140 5.82 3.57 -5.47
C PRO A 140 6.21 2.42 -6.40
N ILE A 141 6.46 1.24 -5.82
CA ILE A 141 6.16 -0.02 -6.50
C ILE A 141 4.77 0.20 -7.11
N PRO A 142 4.57 -0.05 -8.43
CA PRO A 142 3.35 0.33 -9.13
C PRO A 142 2.18 -0.01 -8.22
N LEU A 143 1.46 1.05 -7.83
CA LEU A 143 0.37 1.01 -6.87
C LEU A 143 -0.32 -0.33 -7.05
N SER A 144 -0.47 -1.12 -5.97
CA SER A 144 -1.41 -2.24 -6.04
C SER A 144 -2.66 -1.71 -6.75
N SER A 145 -3.12 -2.43 -7.78
CA SER A 145 -4.31 -2.06 -8.54
C SER A 145 -5.46 -1.69 -7.60
N ALA A 146 -5.53 -2.29 -6.41
CA ALA A 146 -6.45 -1.94 -5.34
C ALA A 146 -6.34 -0.49 -4.86
N ASN A 147 -5.12 0.04 -4.68
CA ASN A 147 -4.87 1.43 -4.25
C ASN A 147 -5.25 2.46 -5.34
N ALA A 148 -5.11 2.10 -6.62
CA ALA A 148 -5.54 2.95 -7.73
C ALA A 148 -7.08 3.03 -7.84
N ILE A 149 -7.77 1.92 -7.55
CA ILE A 149 -9.24 1.83 -7.55
C ILE A 149 -9.83 2.63 -6.38
N ALA A 150 -9.25 2.55 -5.18
CA ALA A 150 -9.70 3.31 -4.01
C ALA A 150 -9.59 4.83 -4.18
N LYS A 151 -8.63 5.32 -4.97
CA LYS A 151 -8.42 6.75 -5.24
C LYS A 151 -9.20 7.30 -6.45
N GLY A 152 -10.05 6.49 -7.09
CA GLY A 152 -10.86 6.94 -8.23
C GLY A 152 -10.04 7.30 -9.49
N ALA A 153 -8.86 6.69 -9.67
CA ALA A 153 -8.06 6.93 -10.87
C ALA A 153 -8.79 6.37 -12.12
N PRO A 154 -8.76 7.07 -13.28
CA PRO A 154 -9.35 6.56 -14.50
C PRO A 154 -8.67 5.23 -14.88
N LYS A 155 -9.47 4.20 -15.21
CA LYS A 155 -8.97 2.96 -15.82
C LYS A 155 -8.12 3.34 -17.04
N SER A 156 -6.79 3.23 -16.95
CA SER A 156 -5.98 3.15 -18.15
C SER A 156 -6.32 1.81 -18.79
N THR A 157 -7.22 1.82 -19.76
CA THR A 157 -7.37 0.73 -20.72
C THR A 157 -6.00 0.55 -21.38
N GLY A 158 -5.26 -0.46 -20.93
CA GLY A 158 -3.99 -0.84 -21.53
C GLY A 158 -4.22 -1.29 -22.96
N ALA A 159 -4.22 -0.33 -23.89
CA ALA A 159 -4.03 -0.59 -25.30
C ALA A 159 -2.57 -1.03 -25.47
N ALA A 160 -2.38 -2.31 -25.79
CA ALA A 160 -1.09 -2.82 -26.27
C ALA A 160 -0.60 -1.96 -27.45
N PRO A 161 0.69 -1.62 -27.55
CA PRO A 161 1.21 -0.96 -28.73
C PRO A 161 1.07 -1.89 -29.95
N LYS A 162 0.22 -1.50 -30.89
CA LYS A 162 0.16 -2.11 -32.22
C LYS A 162 1.50 -1.87 -32.93
N ALA A 163 2.20 -2.94 -33.28
CA ALA A 163 3.27 -2.89 -34.27
C ALA A 163 2.68 -2.53 -35.65
N PRO A 164 3.35 -1.70 -36.48
CA PRO A 164 2.93 -1.49 -37.86
C PRO A 164 3.19 -2.74 -38.69
N ALA A 165 2.16 -3.21 -39.39
CA ALA A 165 2.25 -4.24 -40.40
C ALA A 165 2.77 -3.63 -41.72
N THR A 166 3.79 -4.25 -42.31
CA THR A 166 4.07 -4.17 -43.75
C THR A 166 4.09 -5.58 -44.34
N THR A 167 3.33 -5.69 -45.42
CA THR A 167 2.95 -6.86 -46.23
C THR A 167 4.11 -7.60 -46.89
N GLY A 168 3.96 -8.93 -47.06
CA GLY A 168 4.73 -9.70 -48.05
C GLY A 168 4.79 -11.19 -47.73
N ALA A 169 3.99 -12.00 -48.41
CA ALA A 169 3.86 -13.44 -48.23
C ALA A 169 4.99 -14.24 -48.90
N THR A 170 5.56 -15.24 -48.21
CA THR A 170 5.76 -16.63 -48.68
C THR A 170 6.38 -17.49 -47.57
N ALA A 171 5.87 -18.71 -47.39
CA ALA A 171 6.43 -19.78 -46.55
C ALA A 171 6.79 -20.97 -47.47
N PRO A 172 7.38 -22.10 -47.00
CA PRO A 172 7.90 -22.44 -45.66
C PRO A 172 9.29 -23.15 -45.65
N ALA A 173 10.01 -23.15 -44.52
CA ALA A 173 10.85 -24.25 -43.99
C ALA A 173 11.62 -23.81 -42.71
N PRO A 174 11.93 -24.70 -41.75
CA PRO A 174 12.32 -24.34 -40.39
C PRO A 174 13.83 -24.05 -40.27
N ALA A 175 14.17 -22.89 -39.67
CA ALA A 175 15.54 -22.49 -39.37
C ALA A 175 15.90 -22.75 -37.88
N PRO A 176 17.19 -22.99 -37.57
CA PRO A 176 17.65 -23.40 -36.25
C PRO A 176 17.82 -22.22 -35.27
N ALA A 177 17.87 -22.55 -33.99
CA ALA A 177 17.91 -21.62 -32.86
C ALA A 177 19.11 -20.64 -32.92
N ALA A 178 18.82 -19.35 -32.72
CA ALA A 178 19.77 -18.25 -32.53
C ALA A 178 19.75 -17.76 -31.05
N PRO A 179 20.80 -17.07 -30.57
CA PRO A 179 21.26 -17.16 -29.19
C PRO A 179 20.53 -16.24 -28.21
N LYS A 180 20.50 -16.66 -26.92
CA LYS A 180 19.97 -15.91 -25.79
C LYS A 180 20.71 -14.57 -25.61
N ALA A 181 19.96 -13.47 -25.73
CA ALA A 181 20.43 -12.15 -25.31
C ALA A 181 20.58 -12.09 -23.78
N ALA A 182 21.73 -11.58 -23.33
CA ALA A 182 22.12 -11.47 -21.93
C ALA A 182 21.25 -10.45 -21.16
N ALA A 183 20.87 -10.82 -19.94
CA ALA A 183 20.10 -9.99 -19.03
C ALA A 183 20.96 -8.89 -18.38
N LYS A 184 20.41 -7.67 -18.31
CA LYS A 184 20.96 -6.52 -17.57
C LYS A 184 20.97 -6.83 -16.06
N PRO A 185 22.07 -6.60 -15.32
CA PRO A 185 22.10 -6.81 -13.88
C PRO A 185 21.46 -5.63 -13.14
N GLY A 186 20.41 -5.88 -12.33
CA GLY A 186 19.82 -4.87 -11.44
C GLY A 186 18.34 -5.04 -11.08
N GLN A 187 17.57 -5.89 -11.77
CA GLN A 187 16.17 -6.19 -11.45
C GLN A 187 16.03 -7.61 -10.89
N LYS A 188 16.38 -7.80 -9.63
CA LYS A 188 16.13 -9.05 -8.91
C LYS A 188 15.65 -8.77 -7.48
N GLY A 189 14.58 -7.99 -7.41
CA GLY A 189 13.72 -7.83 -6.25
C GLY A 189 12.28 -7.70 -6.75
N ALA A 190 11.90 -8.56 -7.70
CA ALA A 190 10.56 -8.58 -8.25
C ALA A 190 9.58 -8.75 -7.09
N ASP A 191 8.57 -7.88 -7.03
CA ASP A 191 7.48 -7.93 -6.07
C ASP A 191 6.88 -9.34 -5.99
N GLN A 192 7.32 -10.13 -5.01
CA GLN A 192 7.01 -11.57 -4.93
C GLN A 192 5.60 -11.81 -4.41
N VAL A 193 5.01 -10.81 -3.76
CA VAL A 193 3.72 -10.89 -3.07
C VAL A 193 2.59 -10.32 -3.93
N GLY A 194 2.87 -9.28 -4.72
CA GLY A 194 1.89 -8.70 -5.65
C GLY A 194 0.74 -8.00 -4.92
N ASP A 195 -0.48 -8.14 -5.43
CA ASP A 195 -1.66 -7.51 -4.82
C ASP A 195 -2.07 -8.23 -3.54
N ILE A 196 -1.83 -7.58 -2.39
CA ILE A 196 -2.13 -8.16 -1.08
C ILE A 196 -3.63 -8.44 -0.88
N CYS A 197 -4.51 -7.75 -1.60
CA CYS A 197 -5.95 -7.97 -1.47
C CYS A 197 -6.41 -9.33 -2.04
N LEU A 198 -5.54 -10.02 -2.81
CA LEU A 198 -5.80 -11.36 -3.35
C LEU A 198 -5.23 -12.47 -2.47
N LEU A 199 -4.48 -12.13 -1.41
CA LEU A 199 -3.92 -13.13 -0.52
C LEU A 199 -5.07 -13.85 0.21
N PRO A 200 -5.06 -15.19 0.31
CA PRO A 200 -6.18 -15.95 0.87
C PRO A 200 -6.61 -15.51 2.26
N GLU A 201 -5.66 -15.13 3.11
CA GLU A 201 -5.94 -14.66 4.47
C GLU A 201 -6.45 -13.22 4.54
N ILE A 202 -6.43 -12.45 3.46
CA ILE A 202 -7.00 -11.09 3.38
C ILE A 202 -8.33 -11.16 2.64
N ALA A 203 -8.37 -11.83 1.50
CA ALA A 203 -9.57 -12.04 0.70
C ALA A 203 -10.66 -12.81 1.46
N GLY A 204 -10.28 -13.77 2.31
CA GLY A 204 -11.21 -14.60 3.08
C GLY A 204 -12.02 -13.86 4.15
N PHE A 205 -11.64 -12.63 4.52
CA PHE A 205 -12.40 -11.79 5.46
C PHE A 205 -13.48 -10.94 4.78
N ALA A 206 -13.64 -11.04 3.46
CA ALA A 206 -14.58 -10.23 2.69
C ALA A 206 -16.04 -10.74 2.69
N HIS A 207 -16.44 -11.59 3.65
CA HIS A 207 -17.76 -12.24 3.69
C HIS A 207 -18.40 -12.18 5.07
#